data_AF-A0A2P5FXR3-F1
#
_entry.id   AF-A0A2P5FXR3-F1
#
_cell.length_a   1.000
_cell.length_b   1.000
_cell.length_c   1.000
_cell.angle_alpha   90.00
_cell.angle_beta   90.00
_cell.angle_gamma   90.00
#
_symmetry.space_group_name_H-M   'P 1'
#
loop_
_entity.id
_entity.type
_entity.pdbx_description
1 polymer ?
#
loop_
_entity_poly.entity_id
_entity_poly.type
_entity_poly.pdbx_seq_one_letter_code
_entity_poly.pdbx_strand_id
1 'polypeptide(L)'
;RRFNSAWFDEYRNWFEYSIKKDAAFCLCCYLFKQNIRDHQGGGDSFTSERFSNWKEKEKLKKHVGGPSSIHNQTLKNCKALMNQNQYIKTIISKQSKQAVCINCLYSVPFTIRAPISWS
;
A
#
# COMPACT_ATOMS: atom_id res chain seq x y z
N ARG A 1 4.04 24.30 -15.86
CA ARG A 1 3.20 23.54 -16.82
C ARG A 1 2.23 22.74 -15.95
N ARG A 2 0.91 22.86 -16.11
CA ARG A 2 -0.06 22.38 -15.11
C ARG A 2 -0.37 20.89 -15.23
N PHE A 3 -0.63 20.25 -14.10
CA PHE A 3 -1.20 18.91 -13.97
C PHE A 3 -2.48 18.73 -14.80
N ASN A 4 -2.64 17.55 -15.39
CA ASN A 4 -3.84 17.15 -16.13
C ASN A 4 -4.54 16.01 -15.38
N SER A 5 -5.73 16.27 -14.84
CA SER A 5 -6.49 15.28 -14.06
C SER A 5 -6.90 14.05 -14.88
N ALA A 6 -7.18 14.20 -16.18
CA ALA A 6 -7.55 13.08 -17.03
C ALA A 6 -6.42 12.04 -17.16
N TRP A 7 -5.16 12.47 -17.03
CA TRP A 7 -4.01 11.55 -17.04
C TRP A 7 -3.89 10.79 -15.73
N PHE A 8 -4.32 11.40 -14.63
CA PHE A 8 -4.33 10.73 -13.33
C PHE A 8 -5.38 9.62 -13.30
N ASP A 9 -6.55 9.84 -13.90
CA ASP A 9 -7.60 8.82 -13.96
C ASP A 9 -7.15 7.58 -14.75
N GLU A 10 -6.35 7.76 -15.81
CA GLU A 10 -5.80 6.65 -16.61
C GLU A 10 -4.71 5.85 -15.85
N TYR A 11 -3.95 6.49 -14.95
CA TYR A 11 -2.81 5.87 -14.27
C TYR A 11 -2.96 5.76 -12.75
N ARG A 12 -4.19 5.90 -12.23
CA ARG A 12 -4.52 6.03 -10.81
C ARG A 12 -3.93 4.94 -9.91
N ASN A 13 -3.73 3.75 -10.46
CA ASN A 13 -3.26 2.58 -9.71
C ASN A 13 -1.80 2.69 -9.24
N TRP A 14 -0.99 3.55 -9.86
CA TRP A 14 0.44 3.63 -9.57
C TRP A 14 1.01 5.04 -9.60
N PHE A 15 0.24 6.01 -10.10
CA PHE A 15 0.63 7.39 -10.28
C PHE A 15 0.23 8.25 -9.09
N GLU A 16 1.21 8.78 -8.36
CA GLU A 16 1.00 9.66 -7.21
C GLU A 16 1.37 11.09 -7.59
N TYR A 17 0.52 12.09 -7.30
CA TYR A 17 0.77 13.50 -7.61
C TYR A 17 1.01 14.33 -6.34
N SER A 18 2.09 15.11 -6.31
CA SER A 18 2.36 16.05 -5.21
C SER A 18 2.14 17.49 -5.65
N ILE A 19 1.10 18.12 -5.07
CA ILE A 19 0.77 19.54 -5.31
C ILE A 19 1.95 20.45 -4.96
N LYS A 20 2.63 20.19 -3.83
CA LYS A 20 3.77 21.00 -3.36
C LYS A 20 4.91 21.08 -4.37
N LYS A 21 5.06 20.05 -5.21
CA LYS A 21 6.17 19.90 -6.15
C LYS A 21 5.73 19.97 -7.61
N ASP A 22 4.43 20.11 -7.89
CA ASP A 22 3.82 20.04 -9.22
C ASP A 22 4.41 18.90 -10.08
N ALA A 23 4.52 17.71 -9.46
CA ALA A 23 5.18 16.57 -10.06
C ALA A 23 4.54 15.26 -9.64
N ALA A 24 4.70 14.24 -10.48
CA ALA A 24 4.24 12.90 -10.22
C ALA A 24 5.37 11.89 -10.03
N PHE A 25 5.01 10.79 -9.37
CA PHE A 25 5.90 9.73 -8.93
C PHE A 25 5.25 8.37 -9.14
N CYS A 26 6.06 7.36 -9.46
CA CYS A 26 5.66 5.96 -9.31
C CYS A 26 6.07 5.49 -7.91
N LEU A 27 5.13 5.47 -6.96
CA LEU A 27 5.43 5.08 -5.57
C LEU A 27 5.98 3.64 -5.47
N CYS A 28 5.37 2.71 -6.20
CA CYS A 28 5.81 1.32 -6.23
C CYS A 28 7.23 1.18 -6.78
N CYS A 29 7.55 1.90 -7.84
CA CYS A 29 8.88 1.88 -8.44
C CYS A 29 9.92 2.50 -7.50
N TYR A 30 9.55 3.52 -6.73
CA TYR A 30 10.42 4.13 -5.71
C TYR A 30 10.72 3.17 -4.55
N LEU A 31 9.68 2.52 -4.00
CA LEU A 31 9.81 1.61 -2.85
C LEU A 31 10.62 0.34 -3.19
N PHE A 32 10.38 -0.25 -4.36
CA PHE A 32 11.02 -1.51 -4.76
C PHE A 32 12.29 -1.31 -5.60
N LYS A 33 12.80 -0.08 -5.70
CA LYS A 33 13.95 0.29 -6.52
C LYS A 33 15.22 -0.53 -6.22
N GLN A 34 15.42 -0.97 -4.97
CA GLN A 34 16.60 -1.77 -4.58
C GLN A 34 16.46 -3.25 -4.96
N ASN A 35 15.25 -3.81 -4.87
CA ASN A 35 15.02 -5.25 -5.12
C ASN A 35 15.12 -5.66 -6.61
N ILE A 36 15.20 -4.69 -7.54
CA ILE A 36 15.27 -4.95 -9.00
C ILE A 36 16.62 -4.48 -9.59
N ARG A 37 17.47 -3.85 -8.77
CA ARG A 37 18.71 -3.22 -9.24
C ARG A 37 19.79 -4.20 -9.70
N ASP A 38 19.65 -5.48 -9.37
CA ASP A 38 20.60 -6.52 -9.76
C ASP A 38 20.53 -6.86 -11.28
N HIS A 39 19.55 -6.32 -12.02
CA HIS A 39 19.33 -6.70 -13.43
C HIS A 39 19.27 -5.58 -14.46
N GLN A 40 19.23 -4.28 -14.10
CA GLN A 40 19.31 -3.23 -15.14
C GLN A 40 19.78 -1.88 -14.61
N GLY A 41 21.05 -1.55 -14.90
CA GLY A 41 21.62 -0.22 -14.68
C GLY A 41 20.93 0.82 -15.56
N GLY A 42 20.14 1.69 -14.92
CA GLY A 42 19.46 2.79 -15.59
C GLY A 42 18.46 3.40 -14.63
N GLY A 43 18.90 4.41 -13.86
CA GLY A 43 18.03 5.15 -12.96
C GLY A 43 16.95 5.88 -13.76
N ASP A 44 15.79 5.25 -13.93
CA ASP A 44 14.67 5.87 -14.63
C ASP A 44 14.23 7.11 -13.84
N SER A 45 13.99 8.21 -14.54
CA SER A 45 13.54 9.49 -13.98
C SER A 45 12.40 9.25 -12.98
N PHE A 46 11.38 8.45 -13.30
CA PHE A 46 10.28 8.13 -12.36
C PHE A 46 10.66 7.55 -10.98
N THR A 47 11.88 7.02 -10.82
CA THR A 47 12.39 6.46 -9.55
C THR A 47 13.39 7.36 -8.83
N SER A 48 13.88 8.41 -9.48
CA SER A 48 14.98 9.27 -8.97
C SER A 48 14.65 10.77 -9.11
N GLU A 49 14.00 11.13 -10.21
CA GLU A 49 13.79 12.46 -10.74
C GLU A 49 12.31 12.71 -11.06
N ARG A 50 11.74 13.73 -10.44
CA ARG A 50 10.28 13.93 -10.40
C ARG A 50 9.75 14.15 -11.82
N PHE A 51 8.69 13.44 -12.21
CA PHE A 51 8.08 13.66 -13.51
C PHE A 51 7.19 14.91 -13.47
N SER A 52 7.67 16.00 -14.05
CA SER A 52 6.93 17.27 -14.20
C SER A 52 6.64 17.61 -15.67
N ASN A 53 7.05 16.75 -16.61
CA ASN A 53 6.95 17.02 -18.04
C ASN A 53 5.59 16.56 -18.65
N TRP A 54 4.50 17.23 -18.28
CA TRP A 54 3.09 16.91 -18.62
C TRP A 54 2.63 16.98 -20.10
N LYS A 55 3.51 17.09 -21.10
CA LYS A 55 3.19 17.05 -22.55
C LYS A 55 3.75 15.78 -23.18
N GLU A 56 4.65 15.09 -22.49
CA GLU A 56 5.38 13.95 -23.04
C GLU A 56 4.80 12.65 -22.47
N LYS A 57 3.54 12.36 -22.84
CA LYS A 57 2.84 11.15 -22.41
C LYS A 57 3.59 9.87 -22.82
N GLU A 58 4.37 9.93 -23.89
CA GLU A 58 5.21 8.83 -24.35
C GLU A 58 6.25 8.39 -23.32
N LYS A 59 6.73 9.30 -22.44
CA LYS A 59 7.60 8.90 -21.31
C LYS A 59 6.88 8.05 -20.28
N LEU A 60 5.60 8.31 -20.02
CA LEU A 60 4.76 7.47 -19.15
C LEU A 60 4.56 6.09 -19.75
N LYS A 61 4.25 6.02 -21.05
CA LYS A 61 4.10 4.74 -21.75
C LYS A 61 5.40 3.94 -21.76
N LYS A 62 6.55 4.59 -22.02
CA LYS A 62 7.88 3.95 -21.95
C LYS A 62 8.20 3.45 -20.54
N HIS A 63 7.84 4.22 -19.51
CA HIS A 63 8.02 3.81 -18.11
C HIS A 63 7.20 2.57 -17.76
N VAL A 64 5.92 2.52 -18.15
CA VAL A 64 5.07 1.33 -17.98
C VAL A 64 5.66 0.15 -18.76
N GLY A 65 6.11 0.40 -20.00
CA GLY A 65 6.78 -0.59 -20.83
C GLY A 65 5.95 -1.87 -21.06
N GLY A 66 6.64 -2.97 -21.33
CA GLY A 66 6.03 -4.29 -21.53
C GLY A 66 5.77 -5.07 -20.22
N PRO A 67 5.23 -6.29 -20.31
CA PRO A 67 4.88 -7.13 -19.15
C PRO A 67 6.04 -7.45 -18.19
N SER A 68 7.28 -7.44 -18.72
CA SER A 68 8.52 -7.67 -17.99
C SER A 68 9.17 -6.38 -17.49
N SER A 69 8.56 -5.21 -17.68
CA SER A 69 9.12 -3.95 -17.22
C SER A 69 9.28 -3.92 -15.70
N ILE A 70 10.26 -3.15 -15.23
CA ILE A 70 10.48 -2.88 -13.80
C ILE A 70 9.20 -2.33 -13.16
N HIS A 71 8.47 -1.46 -13.88
CA HIS A 71 7.18 -0.96 -13.44
C HIS A 71 6.20 -2.10 -13.13
N ASN A 72 5.96 -3.01 -14.07
CA ASN A 72 5.00 -4.10 -13.89
C ASN A 72 5.46 -5.09 -12.80
N GLN A 73 6.76 -5.34 -12.67
CA GLN A 73 7.30 -6.18 -11.59
C GLN A 73 7.11 -5.54 -10.21
N THR A 74 7.50 -4.27 -10.05
CA THR A 74 7.30 -3.53 -8.78
C THR A 74 5.83 -3.36 -8.44
N LEU A 75 4.96 -3.18 -9.43
CA LEU A 75 3.51 -3.08 -9.24
C LEU A 75 2.92 -4.40 -8.70
N LYS A 76 3.39 -5.56 -9.19
CA LYS A 76 3.00 -6.87 -8.65
C LYS A 76 3.42 -7.01 -7.18
N ASN A 77 4.65 -6.65 -6.86
CA ASN A 77 5.16 -6.70 -5.48
C ASN A 77 4.40 -5.75 -4.55
N CYS A 78 4.07 -4.54 -5.03
CA CYS A 78 3.20 -3.59 -4.34
C CYS A 78 1.82 -4.19 -4.02
N LYS A 79 1.17 -4.81 -5.01
CA LYS A 79 -0.14 -5.45 -4.82
C LYS A 79 -0.06 -6.60 -3.82
N ALA A 80 0.99 -7.43 -3.89
CA ALA A 80 1.22 -8.50 -2.93
C ALA A 80 1.37 -7.96 -1.50
N LEU A 81 2.15 -6.89 -1.32
CA LEU A 81 2.32 -6.22 -0.03
C LEU A 81 1.01 -5.64 0.51
N MET A 82 0.20 -5.00 -0.36
CA MET A 82 -1.12 -4.48 0.04
C MET A 82 -2.07 -5.61 0.48
N ASN A 83 -2.08 -6.72 -0.25
CA ASN A 83 -2.90 -7.89 0.09
C ASN A 83 -2.48 -8.50 1.44
N GLN A 84 -1.18 -8.63 1.70
CA GLN A 84 -0.68 -9.12 2.99
C GLN A 84 -1.08 -8.20 4.14
N ASN A 85 -0.96 -6.89 3.96
CA ASN A 85 -1.40 -5.93 4.97
C ASN A 85 -2.90 -6.01 5.24
N GLN A 86 -3.72 -6.20 4.20
CA GLN A 86 -5.16 -6.38 4.37
C GLN A 86 -5.50 -7.68 5.12
N TYR A 87 -4.78 -8.77 4.82
CA TYR A 87 -4.92 -10.02 5.55
C TYR A 87 -4.60 -9.84 7.04
N ILE A 88 -3.44 -9.24 7.37
CA ILE A 88 -3.04 -8.98 8.76
C ILE A 88 -4.07 -8.11 9.49
N LYS A 89 -4.53 -7.02 8.88
CA LYS A 89 -5.59 -6.14 9.45
C LYS A 89 -6.88 -6.92 9.74
N THR A 90 -7.25 -7.85 8.86
CA THR A 90 -8.46 -8.67 9.02
C THR A 90 -8.32 -9.64 10.19
N ILE A 91 -7.16 -10.29 10.33
CA ILE A 91 -6.86 -11.20 11.45
C ILE A 91 -6.87 -10.44 12.78
N ILE A 92 -6.20 -9.29 12.85
CA ILE A 92 -6.19 -8.43 14.05
C ILE A 92 -7.61 -8.01 14.42
N SER A 93 -8.42 -7.55 13.45
CA SER A 93 -9.82 -7.17 13.72
C SER A 93 -10.64 -8.34 14.24
N LYS A 94 -10.46 -9.55 13.71
CA LYS A 94 -11.13 -10.75 14.19
C LYS A 94 -10.72 -11.10 15.62
N GLN A 95 -9.44 -11.01 15.94
CA GLN A 95 -8.93 -11.23 17.31
C GLN A 95 -9.46 -10.18 18.28
N SER A 96 -9.49 -8.89 17.91
CA SER A 96 -10.09 -7.84 18.74
C SER A 96 -11.57 -8.10 19.01
N LYS A 97 -12.34 -8.51 17.98
CA LYS A 97 -13.76 -8.86 18.16
C LYS A 97 -13.92 -10.06 19.10
N GLN A 98 -13.08 -11.09 18.97
CA GLN A 98 -13.09 -12.24 19.88
C GLN A 98 -12.73 -11.84 21.31
N ALA A 99 -11.72 -11.01 21.51
CA ALA A 99 -11.33 -10.50 22.83
C ALA A 99 -12.46 -9.67 23.47
N VAL A 100 -13.17 -8.86 22.69
CA VAL A 100 -14.37 -8.13 23.16
C VAL A 100 -15.48 -9.10 23.56
N CYS A 101 -15.78 -10.11 22.74
CA CYS A 101 -16.79 -11.13 23.08
C CYS A 101 -16.42 -11.91 24.36
N ILE A 102 -15.15 -12.23 24.56
CA ILE A 102 -14.65 -12.88 25.77
C ILE A 102 -14.82 -11.95 26.98
N ASN A 103 -14.45 -10.67 26.86
CA ASN A 103 -14.60 -9.72 27.96
C ASN A 103 -16.08 -9.44 28.30
N CYS A 104 -17.00 -9.52 27.33
CA CYS A 104 -18.44 -9.47 27.58
C CYS A 104 -18.95 -10.68 28.37
N LEU A 105 -18.36 -11.87 28.20
CA LEU A 105 -18.68 -13.06 29.00
C LEU A 105 -18.14 -12.96 30.44
N TYR A 106 -17.07 -12.21 30.66
CA TYR A 106 -16.48 -11.99 31.98
C TYR A 106 -16.94 -10.70 32.69
N SER A 107 -17.81 -9.90 32.07
CA SER A 107 -18.42 -8.70 32.68
C SER A 107 -19.76 -8.98 33.39
N VAL A 108 -20.02 -10.22 33.81
CA VAL A 108 -21.09 -10.51 34.77
C VAL A 108 -20.57 -10.12 36.16
N PRO A 109 -21.21 -9.21 36.91
CA PRO A 109 -20.66 -8.72 38.17
C PRO A 109 -20.46 -9.85 39.18
N PHE A 110 -19.25 -9.93 39.72
CA PHE A 110 -18.83 -10.89 40.73
C PHE A 110 -19.43 -10.52 42.11
N THR A 111 -20.70 -10.82 42.33
CA THR A 111 -21.35 -10.81 43.65
C THR A 111 -22.23 -12.06 43.69
N ILE A 112 -22.09 -13.07 44.55
CA ILE A 112 -21.67 -13.12 45.95
C ILE A 112 -20.98 -14.48 46.16
N ARG A 113 -19.78 -14.50 46.73
CA ARG A 113 -19.16 -15.70 47.29
C ARG A 113 -19.69 -15.86 48.72
N ALA A 114 -20.56 -16.84 48.97
CA ALA A 114 -20.92 -17.26 50.33
C ALA A 114 -20.08 -18.50 50.75
N PRO A 115 -19.60 -18.58 52.00
CA PRO A 115 -18.69 -19.63 52.45
C PRO A 115 -19.41 -20.90 52.99
N ILE A 116 -18.86 -22.06 52.60
CA ILE A 116 -18.49 -23.24 53.41
C ILE A 116 -19.45 -23.71 54.53
N SER A 117 -20.04 -24.89 54.35
CA SER A 117 -19.92 -26.11 55.18
C SER A 117 -21.24 -26.91 55.17
N TRP A 118 -21.19 -28.18 54.77
CA TRP A 118 -22.20 -29.16 55.16
C TRP A 118 -21.50 -30.18 56.08
N SER A 119 -21.84 -30.13 57.36
CA SER A 119 -21.74 -31.22 58.33
C SER A 119 -23.14 -31.43 58.89
#